data_AF-A0A3B9QSA0-F1
#
_entry.id   AF-A0A3B9QSA0-F1
#
_cell.length_a   1.000
_cell.length_b   1.000
_cell.length_c   1.000
_cell.angle_alpha   90.00
_cell.angle_beta   90.00
_cell.angle_gamma   90.00
#
_symmetry.space_group_name_H-M   'P 1'
#
loop_
_entity.id
_entity.type
_entity.pdbx_description
1 polymer ?
#
loop_
_entity_poly.entity_id
_entity_poly.type
_entity_poly.pdbx_seq_one_letter_code
_entity_poly.pdbx_strand_id
1 'polypeptide(L)' 'MFGTALTTLILGATSGVGAWWAADQNRWGWSFVLGALTLIFAIVAISTAFAGAVAVVFKLLPILLIILVGWLGFKQLQKR' A
#
# COMPACT_ATOMS: atom_id res chain seq x y z
N MET A 1 -4.71 1.26 -7.15
CA MET A 1 -4.41 0.97 -5.74
C MET A 1 -3.12 1.62 -5.26
N PHE A 2 -2.04 1.61 -6.07
CA PHE A 2 -0.79 2.31 -5.69
C PHE A 2 -0.95 3.85 -5.62
N GLY A 3 -1.67 4.46 -6.58
CA GLY A 3 -1.92 5.91 -6.57
C GLY A 3 -2.75 6.40 -5.37
N THR A 4 -3.69 5.58 -4.88
CA THR A 4 -4.47 5.86 -3.66
C THR A 4 -3.59 5.77 -2.41
N ALA A 5 -2.69 4.79 -2.31
CA ALA A 5 -1.75 4.69 -1.20
C ALA A 5 -0.82 5.91 -1.15
N LEU A 6 -0.30 6.33 -2.30
CA LEU A 6 0.63 7.45 -2.43
C LEU A 6 -0.04 8.80 -2.11
N THR A 7 -1.28 9.01 -2.56
CA THR A 7 -2.06 10.21 -2.20
C THR A 7 -2.41 10.25 -0.72
N THR A 8 -2.81 9.13 -0.10
CA THR A 8 -3.04 9.07 1.35
C THR A 8 -1.77 9.29 2.16
N LEU A 9 -0.60 8.87 1.64
CA LEU A 9 0.68 9.08 2.29
C LEU A 9 1.11 10.55 2.25
N ILE A 10 0.90 11.23 1.12
CA ILE A 10 1.15 12.67 0.98
C ILE A 10 0.21 13.48 1.89
N LEU A 11 -1.08 13.14 1.93
CA LEU A 11 -2.06 13.78 2.82
C LEU A 11 -1.75 13.54 4.29
N GLY A 12 -1.32 12.32 4.63
CA GLY A 12 -0.78 11.97 5.95
C GLY A 12 0.40 12.87 6.30
N ALA A 13 1.44 12.92 5.46
CA ALA A 13 2.63 13.73 5.69
C ALA A 13 2.31 15.23 5.87
N THR A 14 1.44 15.79 5.03
CA THR A 14 1.01 17.20 5.15
C THR A 14 0.18 17.45 6.41
N SER A 15 -0.71 16.54 6.79
CA SER A 15 -1.45 16.64 8.06
C SER A 15 -0.53 16.55 9.29
N GLY A 16 0.51 15.71 9.24
CA GLY A 16 1.50 15.59 10.32
C GLY A 16 2.36 16.85 10.46
N VAL A 17 2.80 17.44 9.34
CA VAL A 17 3.49 18.74 9.34
C VAL A 17 2.58 19.84 9.87
N GLY A 18 1.30 19.84 9.46
CA GLY A 18 0.30 20.77 9.99
C GLY A 18 0.07 20.61 11.49
N ALA A 19 0.08 19.38 12.01
CA ALA A 19 -0.06 19.11 13.44
C ALA A 19 1.13 19.66 14.24
N TRP A 20 2.35 19.49 13.74
CA TRP A 20 3.56 20.04 14.34
C TRP A 20 3.55 21.57 14.35
N TRP A 21 3.21 22.20 13.22
CA TRP A 21 3.08 23.66 13.12
C TRP A 21 1.98 24.23 14.03
N ALA A 22 0.86 23.52 14.18
CA ALA A 22 -0.20 23.91 15.10
C ALA A 22 0.24 23.80 16.58
N ALA A 23 1.09 22.83 16.93
CA ALA A 23 1.69 22.73 18.25
C ALA A 23 2.67 23.87 18.52
N ASP A 24 3.50 24.23 17.53
CA ASP A 24 4.44 25.36 17.61
C ASP A 24 3.73 26.70 17.88
N GLN A 25 2.52 26.88 17.32
CA GLN A 25 1.67 28.05 17.60
C GLN A 25 0.84 27.96 18.89
N ASN A 26 1.10 26.98 19.75
CA ASN A 26 0.33 26.72 20.97
C ASN A 26 -1.17 26.43 20.71
N ARG A 27 -1.53 26.06 19.48
CA ARG A 27 -2.90 25.69 19.05
C ARG A 27 -3.09 24.18 19.21
N TRP A 28 -2.91 23.69 20.44
CA TRP A 28 -2.91 22.26 20.78
C TRP A 28 -4.18 21.53 20.33
N GLY A 29 -5.35 22.17 20.39
CA GLY A 29 -6.61 21.57 19.90
C GLY A 29 -6.56 21.19 18.42
N TRP A 30 -5.98 22.04 17.57
CA TRP A 30 -5.83 21.75 16.14
C TRP A 30 -4.71 20.75 15.87
N SER A 31 -3.66 20.76 16.70
CA SER A 31 -2.57 19.77 16.62
C SER A 31 -3.08 18.35 16.87
N PHE A 32 -3.96 18.15 17.86
CA PHE A 32 -4.58 16.85 18.13
C PHE A 32 -5.45 16.36 16.96
N VAL A 33 -6.27 17.25 16.38
CA VAL A 33 -7.14 16.89 15.24
C VAL A 33 -6.30 16.51 14.02
N LEU A 34 -5.27 17.29 13.70
CA LEU A 34 -4.37 17.00 12.58
C LEU A 34 -3.54 15.74 12.84
N GLY A 35 -3.09 15.51 14.08
CA GLY A 35 -2.40 14.28 14.48
C GLY A 35 -3.28 13.04 14.32
N ALA A 36 -4.56 13.11 14.72
CA ALA A 36 -5.52 12.03 14.51
C ALA A 36 -5.78 11.75 13.02
N LEU A 37 -5.90 12.79 12.20
CA LEU A 37 -6.00 12.66 10.74
C LEU A 37 -4.75 11.99 10.13
N THR A 38 -3.57 12.36 10.62
CA THR A 38 -2.29 11.77 10.22
C THR A 38 -2.30 10.26 10.45
N LEU A 39 -2.77 9.83 11.62
CA LEU A 39 -2.86 8.41 11.99
C LEU A 39 -3.83 7.64 11.09
N ILE A 40 -5.01 8.22 10.82
CA ILE A 40 -6.02 7.62 9.94
C ILE A 40 -5.45 7.45 8.53
N PHE A 41 -4.82 8.49 7.98
CA PHE A 41 -4.21 8.42 6.66
C PHE A 41 -3.06 7.39 6.60
N ALA A 42 -2.25 7.27 7.65
CA ALA A 42 -1.20 6.27 7.74
C ALA A 42 -1.78 4.84 7.72
N ILE A 43 -2.83 4.56 8.50
CA ILE A 43 -3.49 3.25 8.53
C ILE A 43 -4.09 2.90 7.16
N VAL A 44 -4.75 3.87 6.52
CA VAL A 44 -5.35 3.67 5.19
C VAL A 44 -4.26 3.44 4.13
N ALA A 45 -3.15 4.18 4.18
CA ALA A 45 -2.02 4.01 3.25
C ALA A 45 -1.40 2.61 3.36
N ILE A 46 -1.17 2.11 4.59
CA ILE A 46 -0.64 0.77 4.84
C ILE A 46 -1.61 -0.29 4.32
N SER A 47 -2.90 -0.17 4.66
CA SER A 47 -3.92 -1.14 4.27
C SER A 47 -4.10 -1.23 2.75
N THR A 48 -4.09 -0.07 2.06
CA THR A 48 -4.20 -0.01 0.59
C THR A 48 -2.93 -0.51 -0.11
N ALA A 49 -1.74 -0.24 0.45
CA ALA A 49 -0.50 -0.80 -0.05
C ALA A 49 -0.45 -2.33 0.10
N PHE A 50 -0.88 -2.86 1.25
CA PHE A 50 -0.96 -4.30 1.50
C PHE A 50 -1.95 -4.98 0.57
N ALA A 51 -3.16 -4.43 0.41
CA ALA A 51 -4.15 -4.95 -0.54
C ALA A 51 -3.62 -4.93 -1.98
N GLY A 52 -2.89 -3.88 -2.37
CA GLY A 52 -2.23 -3.79 -3.65
C GLY A 52 -1.17 -4.88 -3.86
N ALA A 53 -0.33 -5.13 -2.86
CA ALA A 53 0.69 -6.18 -2.91
C ALA A 53 0.08 -7.57 -3.02
N VAL A 54 -0.94 -7.87 -2.20
CA VAL A 54 -1.67 -9.13 -2.25
C VAL A 54 -2.31 -9.34 -3.63
N ALA A 55 -2.96 -8.32 -4.19
CA ALA A 55 -3.55 -8.39 -5.53
C ALA A 55 -2.52 -8.69 -6.63
N VAL A 56 -1.30 -8.15 -6.52
CA VAL A 56 -0.22 -8.43 -7.48
C VAL A 56 0.27 -9.87 -7.35
N VAL A 57 0.45 -10.38 -6.12
CA VAL A 57 0.83 -11.77 -5.87
C VAL A 57 -0.20 -12.74 -6.45
N PHE A 58 -1.49 -12.51 -6.18
CA PHE A 58 -2.56 -13.35 -6.73
C PHE A 58 -2.72 -13.25 -8.25
N LYS A 59 -2.32 -12.13 -8.87
CA LYS A 59 -2.28 -12.01 -10.34
C LYS A 59 -1.12 -12.76 -10.97
N LEU A 60 0.05 -12.75 -10.32
CA LEU A 60 1.25 -13.42 -10.81
C LEU A 60 1.21 -14.93 -10.61
N LEU A 61 0.58 -15.40 -9.53
CA LEU A 61 0.46 -16.82 -9.21
C LEU A 61 -0.12 -17.67 -10.36
N PRO A 62 -1.25 -17.35 -11.01
CA PRO A 62 -1.78 -18.13 -12.12
C PRO A 62 -0.87 -18.10 -13.35
N ILE A 63 -0.18 -16.98 -13.63
CA ILE A 63 0.78 -16.89 -14.73
C ILE A 63 1.97 -17.83 -14.48
N LEU A 64 2.50 -17.83 -13.25
CA LEU A 64 3.54 -18.77 -12.83
C LEU A 64 3.10 -20.23 -12.92
N LEU A 65 1.86 -20.53 -12.52
CA LEU A 65 1.30 -21.87 -12.63
C LEU A 65 1.15 -22.32 -14.10
N ILE A 66 0.70 -21.44 -15.00
CA ILE A 66 0.62 -21.75 -16.44
C ILE A 66 2.00 -22.05 -17.01
N ILE A 67 3.01 -21.24 -16.67
CA ILE A 67 4.41 -21.48 -17.09
C ILE A 67 4.91 -22.81 -16.56
N LEU A 68 4.63 -23.12 -15.29
CA LEU A 68 5.07 -24.37 -14.65
C LEU A 68 4.41 -25.59 -15.32
N VAL A 69 3.11 -25.53 -15.61
CA VAL A 69 2.36 -26.58 -16.31
C VAL A 69 2.86 -26.75 -17.74
N GLY A 70 3.08 -25.65 -18.48
CA GLY A 70 3.65 -25.69 -19.83
C GLY A 70 5.05 -26.30 -19.85
N TRP A 71 5.90 -25.95 -18.89
CA TRP A 71 7.22 -26.54 -18.71
C TRP A 71 7.16 -28.05 -18.40
N LEU A 72 6.26 -28.47 -17.50
CA LEU A 72 6.04 -29.88 -17.17
C LEU A 72 5.55 -30.68 -18.38
N GLY A 73 4.61 -30.13 -19.16
CA GLY A 73 4.14 -30.74 -20.40
C GLY A 73 5.26 -30.89 -21.44
N PHE A 74 6.09 -29.86 -21.61
CA PHE A 74 7.25 -29.92 -22.52
C PHE A 74 8.28 -30.96 -22.08
N LYS A 75 8.60 -31.02 -20.78
CA LYS A 75 9.50 -32.03 -20.19
C LYS A 75 8.97 -33.47 -20.36
N GLN A 76 7.65 -33.67 -20.31
CA GLN A 76 7.04 -34.98 -20.54
C GLN A 76 7.10 -35.38 -22.01
N LEU A 77 6.88 -34.45 -22.93
CA LEU A 77 7.02 -34.70 -24.37
C LEU A 77 8.46 -34.99 -24.79
N GLN A 78 9.45 -34.35 -24.18
CA GLN A 78 10.87 -34.63 -24.43
C GLN A 78 11.36 -35.98 -23.90
N LYS A 79 10.60 -36.63 -23.00
CA LYS A 79 10.93 -37.94 -22.42
C LYS A 79 10.23 -39.11 -23.13
N ARG A 80 9.35 -38.83 -24.10
CA ARG A 80 8.80 -39.80 -25.05
C ARG A 80 9.61 -39.75 -26.34
#